data_AF-A0A2E6KFH7-F1
#
_entry.id   AF-A0A2E6KFH7-F1
#
_cell.length_a   1.000
_cell.length_b   1.000
_cell.length_c   1.000
_cell.angle_alpha   90.00
_cell.angle_beta   90.00
_cell.angle_gamma   90.00
#
_symmetry.space_group_name_H-M   'P 1'
#
loop_
_entity.id
_entity.type
_entity.pdbx_description
1 polymer ?
#
loop_
_entity_poly.entity_id
_entity_poly.type
_entity_poly.pdbx_seq_one_letter_code
_entity_poly.pdbx_strand_id
1 'polypeptide(L)'
;MGFILRNYPKEFYAKEDKMIHKVGYTIALGMMAIGTLETLHSIPYTIKGQSDLVGKILGPSGIVLGGILASLYLKEAGVVY
;
A
#
# COMPACT_ATOMS: atom_id res chain seq x y z
N MET A 1 -11.55 26.53 -4.84
CA MET A 1 -10.34 25.95 -4.22
C MET A 1 -10.14 24.57 -4.86
N GLY A 2 -9.29 24.45 -5.87
CA GLY A 2 -9.01 23.16 -6.50
C GLY A 2 -8.14 22.33 -5.57
N PHE A 3 -8.60 21.15 -5.15
CA PHE A 3 -7.73 20.18 -4.49
C PHE A 3 -6.69 19.73 -5.51
N ILE A 4 -5.45 20.21 -5.41
CA ILE A 4 -4.34 19.61 -6.15
C ILE A 4 -4.12 18.23 -5.53
N LEU A 5 -4.64 17.19 -6.18
CA LEU A 5 -4.35 15.81 -5.84
C LEU A 5 -2.85 15.58 -6.03
N ARG A 6 -2.14 15.55 -4.90
CA ARG A 6 -0.70 15.38 -4.87
C ARG A 6 -0.36 13.94 -5.27
N ASN A 7 0.41 13.78 -6.34
CA ASN A 7 0.83 12.46 -6.82
C ASN A 7 2.11 12.04 -6.09
N TYR A 8 1.94 11.46 -4.90
CA TYR A 8 3.05 11.03 -4.05
C TYR A 8 4.00 10.05 -4.72
N PRO A 9 3.54 9.02 -5.47
CA PRO A 9 4.47 8.14 -6.19
C PRO A 9 5.36 8.89 -7.19
N LYS A 10 4.78 9.81 -7.97
CA LYS A 10 5.56 10.60 -8.93
C LYS A 10 6.60 11.47 -8.24
N GLU A 11 6.23 12.14 -7.14
CA GLU A 11 7.17 12.95 -6.35
C GLU A 11 8.29 12.09 -5.74
N PHE A 12 7.96 10.89 -5.24
CA PHE A 12 8.93 9.96 -4.69
C PHE A 12 9.97 9.51 -5.72
N TYR A 13 9.54 8.98 -6.88
CA TYR A 13 10.49 8.49 -7.89
C TYR A 13 11.35 9.60 -8.52
N ALA A 14 10.90 10.85 -8.45
CA ALA A 14 11.66 12.02 -8.89
C ALA A 14 12.68 12.51 -7.86
N LYS A 15 12.43 12.33 -6.55
CA LYS A 15 13.33 12.77 -5.47
C LYS A 15 14.31 11.71 -4.98
N GLU A 16 13.92 10.45 -5.05
CA GLU A 16 14.75 9.36 -4.54
C GLU A 16 15.81 8.95 -5.58
N ASP A 17 17.03 8.73 -5.12
CA ASP A 17 18.16 8.29 -5.96
C ASP A 17 18.56 6.84 -5.67
N LYS A 18 18.31 6.36 -4.45
CA LYS A 18 18.69 5.01 -4.02
C LYS A 18 17.78 3.98 -4.67
N MET A 19 18.34 3.15 -5.54
CA MET A 19 17.59 2.09 -6.25
C MET A 19 16.84 1.16 -5.29
N ILE A 20 17.45 0.81 -4.14
CA ILE A 20 16.84 -0.04 -3.13
C ILE A 20 15.57 0.57 -2.53
N HIS A 21 15.50 1.91 -2.38
CA HIS A 21 14.30 2.60 -1.92
C HIS A 21 13.22 2.61 -3.00
N LYS A 22 13.59 2.80 -4.27
CA LYS A 22 12.63 2.70 -5.40
C LYS A 22 11.98 1.32 -5.47
N VAL A 23 12.78 0.27 -5.37
CA VAL A 23 12.27 -1.11 -5.33
C VAL A 23 11.37 -1.32 -4.12
N GLY A 24 11.83 -0.96 -2.92
CA GLY A 24 11.06 -1.12 -1.70
C GLY A 24 9.72 -0.38 -1.71
N TYR A 25 9.70 0.87 -2.19
CA TYR A 25 8.46 1.64 -2.34
C TYR A 25 7.51 1.02 -3.36
N THR A 26 8.04 0.51 -4.48
CA THR A 26 7.24 -0.18 -5.50
C THR A 26 6.58 -1.43 -4.93
N ILE A 27 7.34 -2.21 -4.15
CA ILE A 27 6.83 -3.40 -3.46
C ILE A 27 5.75 -2.99 -2.44
N ALA A 28 5.97 -1.92 -1.67
CA ALA A 28 5.00 -1.43 -0.69
C ALA A 28 3.67 -1.03 -1.36
N LEU A 29 3.72 -0.31 -2.50
CA LEU A 29 2.54 0.00 -3.30
C LEU A 29 1.87 -1.27 -3.85
N GLY A 30 2.66 -2.24 -4.32
CA GLY A 30 2.18 -3.54 -4.76
C GLY A 30 1.46 -4.31 -3.65
N MET A 31 1.99 -4.31 -2.42
CA MET A 31 1.36 -4.91 -1.25
C MET A 31 0.02 -4.27 -0.93
N MET A 32 -0.10 -2.94 -1.03
CA MET A 32 -1.37 -2.25 -0.84
C MET A 32 -2.41 -2.64 -1.91
N ALA A 33 -1.98 -2.70 -3.18
CA ALA A 33 -2.85 -3.07 -4.29
C ALA A 33 -3.34 -4.53 -4.14
N ILE A 34 -2.41 -5.47 -3.89
CA ILE A 34 -2.74 -6.88 -3.65
C ILE A 34 -3.64 -7.01 -2.41
N GLY A 35 -3.29 -6.35 -1.30
CA GLY A 35 -4.11 -6.37 -0.08
C GLY A 35 -5.54 -5.88 -0.32
N THR A 36 -5.71 -4.84 -1.13
CA THR A 36 -7.04 -4.34 -1.52
C THR A 36 -7.82 -5.37 -2.33
N LEU A 37 -7.17 -5.99 -3.32
CA LEU A 37 -7.78 -7.04 -4.13
C LEU A 37 -8.15 -8.26 -3.29
N GLU A 38 -7.27 -8.69 -2.39
CA GLU A 38 -7.51 -9.79 -1.44
C GLU A 38 -8.67 -9.48 -0.50
N THR A 39 -8.75 -8.26 0.03
CA THR A 39 -9.89 -7.83 0.86
C THR A 39 -11.19 -7.89 0.08
N LEU A 40 -11.23 -7.36 -1.15
CA LEU A 40 -12.43 -7.41 -1.99
C LEU A 40 -12.82 -8.85 -2.34
N HIS A 41 -11.82 -9.69 -2.63
CA HIS A 41 -12.02 -11.08 -2.97
C HIS A 41 -12.55 -11.90 -1.78
N SER A 42 -12.13 -11.59 -0.53
CA SER A 42 -12.51 -12.36 0.65
C SER A 42 -13.90 -12.04 1.22
N ILE A 43 -14.49 -10.89 0.88
CA ILE A 43 -15.84 -10.47 1.30
C ILE A 43 -16.92 -11.55 1.03
N PRO A 44 -17.11 -12.05 -0.21
CA PRO A 44 -18.15 -13.04 -0.48
C PRO A 44 -17.95 -14.36 0.28
N TYR A 45 -16.71 -14.81 0.45
CA TYR A 45 -16.41 -16.03 1.23
C TYR A 45 -16.64 -15.84 2.72
N THR A 46 -16.36 -14.64 3.24
CA THR A 46 -16.67 -14.26 4.62
C THR A 46 -18.17 -14.28 4.88
N ILE A 47 -18.98 -13.72 3.96
CA ILE A 47 -20.45 -13.73 4.07
C ILE A 47 -21.00 -15.16 4.04
N LYS A 48 -20.40 -16.05 3.23
CA LYS A 48 -20.79 -17.47 3.14
C LYS A 48 -20.29 -18.34 4.31
N GLY A 49 -19.57 -17.77 5.28
CA GLY A 49 -18.98 -18.52 6.40
C GLY A 49 -17.84 -19.46 5.98
N GLN A 50 -17.25 -19.24 4.80
CA GLN A 50 -16.20 -20.08 4.20
C GLN A 50 -14.78 -19.54 4.43
N SER A 51 -14.65 -18.36 5.04
CA SER A 51 -13.36 -17.74 5.36
C SER A 51 -13.03 -17.88 6.84
N ASP A 52 -11.82 -18.35 7.13
CA ASP A 52 -11.28 -18.45 8.48
C ASP A 52 -10.67 -17.10 8.93
N LEU A 53 -10.09 -17.07 10.14
CA LEU A 53 -9.48 -15.84 10.66
C LEU A 53 -8.34 -15.34 9.76
N VAL A 54 -7.52 -16.26 9.24
CA VAL A 54 -6.35 -15.92 8.40
C VAL A 54 -6.80 -15.28 7.09
N GLY A 55 -7.79 -15.87 6.40
CA GLY A 55 -8.33 -15.33 5.15
C GLY A 55 -8.97 -13.95 5.32
N LYS A 56 -9.57 -13.67 6.48
CA LYS A 56 -10.16 -12.36 6.79
C LYS A 56 -9.11 -11.26 7.01
N ILE A 57 -7.97 -11.59 7.63
CA ILE A 57 -6.96 -10.59 7.98
C ILE A 57 -5.88 -10.40 6.90
N LEU A 58 -5.73 -11.35 5.97
CA LEU A 58 -4.65 -11.33 4.96
C LEU A 58 -4.66 -10.05 4.11
N GLY A 59 -5.79 -9.76 3.46
CA GLY A 59 -5.95 -8.55 2.64
C GLY A 59 -5.74 -7.26 3.44
N PRO A 60 -6.47 -7.04 4.56
CA PRO A 60 -6.29 -5.86 5.39
C PRO A 60 -4.85 -5.67 5.89
N SER A 61 -4.16 -6.76 6.24
CA SER A 61 -2.75 -6.70 6.66
C SER A 61 -1.84 -6.24 5.54
N GLY A 62 -2.06 -6.69 4.30
CA GLY A 62 -1.32 -6.23 3.12
C GLY A 62 -1.48 -4.73 2.87
N ILE A 63 -2.71 -4.20 3.04
CA ILE A 63 -2.99 -2.76 2.93
C ILE A 63 -2.25 -1.98 4.01
N VAL A 64 -2.39 -2.38 5.27
CA VAL A 64 -1.81 -1.64 6.41
C VAL A 64 -0.29 -1.67 6.37
N LEU A 65 0.32 -2.85 6.22
CA LEU A 65 1.78 -2.99 6.20
C LEU A 65 2.38 -2.31 4.97
N GLY A 66 1.76 -2.47 3.79
CA GLY A 66 2.18 -1.76 2.58
C GLY A 66 2.08 -0.25 2.74
N GLY A 67 0.99 0.25 3.35
CA GLY A 67 0.78 1.68 3.61
C GLY A 67 1.78 2.27 4.60
N ILE A 68 2.12 1.54 5.67
CA ILE A 68 3.16 1.94 6.62
C ILE A 68 4.51 2.04 5.91
N LEU A 69 4.92 1.00 5.17
CA LEU A 69 6.19 1.00 4.45
C LEU A 69 6.25 2.13 3.40
N ALA A 70 5.19 2.31 2.61
CA ALA A 70 5.11 3.39 1.64
C ALA A 70 5.24 4.76 2.31
N SER A 71 4.61 4.96 3.47
CA SER A 71 4.70 6.21 4.23
C SER A 71 6.11 6.46 4.77
N LEU A 72 6.81 5.42 5.23
CA LEU A 72 8.20 5.53 5.68
C LEU A 72 9.14 5.91 4.53
N TYR A 73 8.98 5.32 3.35
CA TYR A 73 9.74 5.72 2.16
C TYR A 73 9.44 7.17 1.74
N LEU A 74 8.18 7.61 1.81
CA LEU A 74 7.83 9.01 1.52
C LEU A 74 8.48 9.99 2.50
N LYS A 75 8.60 9.62 3.78
CA LYS A 75 9.29 10.43 4.79
C LYS A 75 10.79 10.44 4.59
N GLU A 76 11.39 9.28 4.31
CA GLU A 76 12.83 9.15 4.02
C GLU A 76 13.23 9.98 2.79
N ALA A 77 12.40 10.01 1.74
CA ALA A 77 12.63 10.80 0.54
C ALA A 77 12.23 12.29 0.68
N GLY A 78 11.80 12.74 1.87
CA GLY A 78 11.36 14.13 2.10
C GLY A 78 10.17 14.56 1.24
N VAL A 79 9.27 13.63 0.90
CA VAL A 79 8.02 13.90 0.20
C VAL A 79 6.91 14.29 1.20
N VAL A 80 6.89 13.63 2.36
CA VAL A 80 5.93 13.85 3.47
C VAL A 80 6.71 13.99 4.78
N TYR A 81 6.14 14.69 5.78
CA TYR A 81 6.77 14.93 7.09
C TYR A 81 6.03 14.19 8.20
#